data_AF-A0A6A5AKB2-F1
#
_entry.id   AF-A0A6A5AKB2-F1
#
_cell.length_a   1.000
_cell.length_b   1.000
_cell.length_c   1.000
_cell.angle_alpha   90.00
_cell.angle_beta   90.00
_cell.angle_gamma   90.00
#
_symmetry.space_group_name_H-M   'P 1'
#
loop_
_entity.id
_entity.type
_entity.pdbx_description
1 polymer ?
#
loop_
_entity_poly.entity_id
_entity_poly.type
_entity_poly.pdbx_seq_one_letter_code
_entity_poly.pdbx_strand_id
1 'polypeptide(L)'
;MEKMELAATPEGITWQDREIRFDIAASSMELRKGEVAIDSINSVEDTKGNNGDRGSLEITNLRLLWASHRSTRTNLSIGYNCVQSVKIRTATSKLRGSTQALYIMTKYSNSRFEFIFTSLVKASPRLFTTVQAVFRSYETTKLYRDLKLR
;
A
#
# COMPACT_ATOMS: atom_id res chain seq x y z
N MET A 1 22.60 9.26 -23.51
CA MET A 1 21.73 9.17 -22.32
C MET A 1 21.49 7.70 -22.07
N GLU A 2 22.08 7.19 -21.00
CA GLU A 2 22.11 5.78 -20.64
C GLU A 2 20.71 5.34 -20.20
N LYS A 3 20.13 4.37 -20.92
CA LYS A 3 18.89 3.72 -20.49
C LYS A 3 19.23 2.89 -19.26
N MET A 4 18.83 3.36 -18.08
CA MET A 4 18.69 2.49 -16.91
C MET A 4 17.56 1.50 -17.20
N GLU A 5 17.88 0.35 -17.79
CA GLU A 5 17.03 -0.83 -17.71
C GLU A 5 17.00 -1.27 -16.24
N LEU A 6 15.83 -1.13 -15.61
CA LEU A 6 15.54 -1.74 -14.32
C LEU A 6 15.73 -3.26 -14.48
N ALA A 7 16.84 -3.78 -13.95
CA ALA A 7 17.13 -5.20 -13.95
C ALA A 7 15.92 -5.99 -13.43
N ALA A 8 15.44 -6.93 -14.23
CA ALA A 8 14.37 -7.82 -13.83
C ALA A 8 14.81 -8.56 -12.56
N THR A 9 14.01 -8.47 -11.50
CA THR A 9 14.22 -9.20 -10.26
C THR A 9 14.36 -10.70 -10.56
N PRO A 10 15.45 -11.36 -10.11
CA PRO A 10 15.68 -12.79 -10.33
C PRO A 10 14.46 -13.65 -10.01
N GLU A 11 14.24 -14.72 -10.79
CA GLU A 11 13.22 -15.72 -10.50
C GLU A 11 13.38 -16.24 -9.06
N GLY A 12 12.32 -16.09 -8.26
CA GLY A 12 12.31 -16.44 -6.84
C GLY A 12 12.36 -15.27 -5.87
N ILE A 13 12.67 -14.05 -6.31
CA ILE A 13 12.63 -12.87 -5.44
C ILE A 13 11.21 -12.28 -5.43
N THR A 14 10.53 -12.41 -4.29
CA THR A 14 9.27 -11.69 -4.01
C THR A 14 9.56 -10.20 -3.92
N TRP A 15 9.02 -9.43 -4.87
CA TRP A 15 9.07 -7.96 -4.85
C TRP A 15 7.86 -7.36 -4.14
N GLN A 16 6.72 -8.06 -4.12
CA GLN A 16 5.43 -7.55 -3.66
C GLN A 16 5.50 -6.99 -2.23
N ASP A 17 6.22 -7.65 -1.32
CA ASP A 17 6.41 -7.19 0.05
C ASP A 17 7.63 -6.27 0.23
N ARG A 18 8.54 -6.21 -0.74
CA ARG A 18 9.86 -5.55 -0.63
C ARG A 18 10.01 -4.25 -1.40
N GLU A 19 9.07 -3.92 -2.27
CA GLU A 19 9.15 -2.73 -3.13
C GLU A 19 7.90 -1.84 -3.03
N ILE A 20 8.08 -0.60 -3.46
CA ILE A 20 7.01 0.36 -3.72
C ILE A 20 6.98 0.60 -5.22
N ARG A 21 5.83 0.38 -5.86
CA ARG A 21 5.67 0.60 -7.30
C ARG A 21 4.39 1.37 -7.60
N PHE A 22 4.47 2.27 -8.58
CA PHE A 22 3.38 3.11 -9.07
C PHE A 22 3.00 2.66 -10.47
N ASP A 23 1.72 2.83 -10.84
CA ASP A 23 1.18 2.57 -12.17
C ASP A 23 1.61 1.21 -12.74
N ILE A 24 1.53 0.17 -11.91
CA ILE A 24 1.90 -1.19 -12.28
C ILE A 24 0.89 -1.77 -13.27
N ALA A 25 1.35 -2.72 -14.10
CA ALA A 25 0.49 -3.44 -15.01
C ALA A 25 -0.59 -4.23 -14.26
N ALA A 26 -1.75 -4.45 -14.90
CA ALA A 26 -2.86 -5.17 -14.31
C ALA A 26 -2.47 -6.58 -13.83
N SER A 27 -1.63 -7.30 -14.57
CA SER A 27 -1.10 -8.60 -14.16
C SER A 27 -0.25 -8.56 -12.88
N SER A 28 0.33 -7.40 -12.56
CA SER A 28 1.11 -7.20 -11.33
C SER A 28 0.27 -6.80 -10.13
N MET A 29 -0.99 -6.39 -10.37
CA MET A 29 -2.01 -6.17 -9.33
C MET A 29 -2.61 -7.49 -8.84
N GLU A 30 -2.57 -8.55 -9.66
CA GLU A 30 -3.04 -9.88 -9.27
C GLU A 30 -2.24 -10.43 -8.08
N LEU A 31 -2.91 -11.24 -7.25
CA LEU A 31 -2.29 -11.89 -6.10
C LEU A 31 -1.27 -12.92 -6.59
N ARG A 32 -0.04 -12.84 -6.08
CA ARG A 32 0.95 -13.88 -6.36
C ARG A 32 0.62 -15.17 -5.60
N LYS A 33 1.28 -16.27 -5.98
CA LYS A 33 1.25 -17.51 -5.18
C LYS A 33 1.67 -17.24 -3.72
N GLY A 34 0.81 -17.63 -2.79
CA GLY A 34 0.98 -17.43 -1.34
C GLY A 34 0.56 -16.03 -0.84
N GLU A 35 0.18 -15.12 -1.73
CA GLU A 35 -0.49 -13.88 -1.37
C GLU A 35 -2.00 -14.12 -1.26
N VAL A 36 -2.62 -13.56 -0.23
CA VAL A 36 -4.05 -13.71 0.05
C VAL A 36 -4.63 -12.34 0.36
N ALA A 37 -5.76 -12.01 -0.25
CA ALA A 37 -6.54 -10.82 0.10
C ALA A 37 -7.17 -11.03 1.48
N ILE A 38 -6.95 -10.08 2.39
CA ILE A 38 -7.46 -10.10 3.75
C ILE A 38 -8.72 -9.24 3.85
N ASP A 39 -8.69 -8.06 3.24
CA ASP A 39 -9.78 -7.08 3.31
C ASP A 39 -9.71 -6.12 2.12
N SER A 40 -10.82 -5.47 1.82
CA SER A 40 -10.91 -4.47 0.76
C SER A 40 -11.82 -3.33 1.18
N ILE A 41 -11.31 -2.12 0.99
CA ILE A 41 -11.97 -0.89 1.38
C ILE A 41 -12.25 -0.09 0.12
N ASN A 42 -13.53 -0.02 -0.24
CA ASN A 42 -13.98 0.84 -1.33
C ASN A 42 -14.09 2.30 -0.91
N SER A 43 -14.03 3.21 -1.89
CA SER A 43 -14.20 4.65 -1.67
C SER A 43 -13.09 5.26 -0.81
N VAL A 44 -11.85 4.89 -1.11
CA VAL A 44 -10.65 5.43 -0.48
C VAL A 44 -9.94 6.35 -1.47
N GLU A 45 -9.67 7.56 -1.04
CA GLU A 45 -8.93 8.57 -1.80
C GLU A 45 -7.45 8.52 -1.42
N ASP A 46 -6.54 8.42 -2.40
CA ASP A 46 -5.13 8.77 -2.19
C ASP A 46 -4.99 10.30 -2.18
N THR A 47 -5.07 10.88 -0.98
CA THR A 47 -5.15 12.33 -0.79
C THR A 47 -3.85 13.04 -1.14
N LYS A 48 -2.71 12.34 -1.07
CA LYS A 48 -1.40 12.96 -1.31
C LYS A 48 -0.96 12.83 -2.77
N GLY A 49 -1.15 11.66 -3.40
CA GLY A 49 -0.76 11.43 -4.78
C GLY A 49 -1.83 11.78 -5.80
N ASN A 50 -3.11 11.52 -5.49
CA ASN A 50 -4.22 11.59 -6.45
C ASN A 50 -5.45 12.29 -5.84
N ASN A 51 -5.23 13.49 -5.27
CA ASN A 51 -6.26 14.26 -4.58
C ASN A 51 -7.50 14.50 -5.46
N GLY A 52 -8.68 14.14 -4.94
CA GLY A 52 -9.95 14.19 -5.64
C GLY A 52 -10.29 12.95 -6.45
N ASP A 53 -9.40 11.95 -6.53
CA ASP A 53 -9.68 10.68 -7.19
C ASP A 53 -10.12 9.60 -6.20
N ARG A 54 -11.23 8.94 -6.52
CA ARG A 54 -11.78 7.86 -5.71
C ARG A 54 -11.18 6.54 -6.18
N GLY A 55 -10.72 5.74 -5.24
CA GLY A 55 -10.24 4.39 -5.51
C GLY A 55 -10.76 3.35 -4.52
N SER A 56 -10.17 2.18 -4.64
CA SER A 56 -10.27 1.07 -3.69
C SER A 56 -8.89 0.79 -3.10
N LEU A 57 -8.85 0.49 -1.81
CA LEU A 57 -7.66 0.06 -1.09
C LEU A 57 -7.82 -1.41 -0.73
N GLU A 58 -7.00 -2.27 -1.29
CA GLU A 58 -6.97 -3.70 -1.01
C GLU A 58 -5.80 -4.03 -0.07
N ILE A 59 -6.11 -4.87 0.92
CA ILE A 59 -5.20 -5.27 1.99
C ILE A 59 -4.90 -6.75 1.80
N THR A 60 -3.66 -7.09 1.47
CA THR A 60 -3.20 -8.48 1.38
C THR A 60 -2.33 -8.85 2.58
N ASN A 61 -1.86 -10.08 2.66
CA ASN A 61 -0.86 -10.48 3.64
C ASN A 61 0.57 -9.98 3.35
N LEU A 62 0.84 -9.41 2.17
CA LEU A 62 2.18 -8.97 1.74
C LEU A 62 2.30 -7.46 1.46
N ARG A 63 1.22 -6.84 0.98
CA ARG A 63 1.23 -5.44 0.52
C ARG A 63 -0.14 -4.78 0.65
N LEU A 64 -0.12 -3.46 0.50
CA LEU A 64 -1.32 -2.67 0.21
C LEU A 64 -1.34 -2.33 -1.27
N LEU A 65 -2.52 -2.44 -1.86
CA LEU A 65 -2.80 -2.02 -3.22
C LEU A 65 -3.83 -0.91 -3.20
N TRP A 66 -3.60 0.16 -3.95
CA TRP A 66 -4.61 1.17 -4.21
C TRP A 66 -4.81 1.30 -5.71
N ALA A 67 -6.06 1.35 -6.16
CA ALA A 67 -6.40 1.53 -7.56
C ALA A 67 -7.49 2.58 -7.74
N SER A 68 -7.27 3.51 -8.68
CA SER A 68 -8.26 4.51 -9.06
C SER A 68 -9.47 3.85 -9.72
N HIS A 69 -10.67 4.35 -9.41
CA HIS A 69 -11.89 3.98 -10.13
C HIS A 69 -12.04 4.74 -11.45
N ARG A 70 -11.38 5.90 -11.59
CA ARG A 70 -11.44 6.74 -12.79
C ARG A 70 -10.46 6.27 -13.86
N SER A 71 -9.32 5.73 -13.45
CA SER A 71 -8.23 5.34 -14.34
C SER A 71 -7.72 3.94 -14.00
N THR A 72 -7.85 3.01 -14.95
CA THR A 72 -7.30 1.65 -14.81
C THR A 72 -5.77 1.61 -14.81
N ARG A 73 -5.12 2.70 -15.23
CA ARG A 73 -3.65 2.82 -15.27
C ARG A 73 -3.07 3.37 -13.98
N THR A 74 -3.89 4.08 -13.20
CA THR A 74 -3.42 4.80 -12.01
C THR A 74 -3.62 3.92 -10.79
N ASN A 75 -2.53 3.37 -10.29
CA ASN A 75 -2.52 2.45 -9.15
C ASN A 75 -1.19 2.50 -8.40
N LEU A 76 -1.16 1.86 -7.24
CA LEU A 76 -0.02 1.87 -6.33
C LEU A 76 0.05 0.54 -5.57
N SER A 77 1.26 0.03 -5.40
CA SER A 77 1.59 -1.13 -4.58
C SER A 77 2.62 -0.73 -3.53
N ILE A 78 2.32 -0.98 -2.25
CA ILE A 78 3.21 -0.72 -1.11
C ILE A 78 3.49 -2.04 -0.39
N GLY A 79 4.69 -2.59 -0.56
CA GLY A 79 5.14 -3.75 0.19
C GLY A 79 5.33 -3.47 1.67
N TYR A 80 4.89 -4.38 2.55
CA TYR A 80 4.96 -4.17 3.99
C TYR A 80 6.39 -4.05 4.54
N ASN A 81 7.39 -4.65 3.89
CA ASN A 81 8.78 -4.49 4.32
C ASN A 81 9.32 -3.07 4.11
N CYS A 82 8.68 -2.28 3.24
CA CYS A 82 9.03 -0.87 3.06
C CYS A 82 8.38 0.05 4.11
N VAL A 83 7.37 -0.45 4.84
CA VAL A 83 6.57 0.37 5.77
C VAL A 83 7.33 0.56 7.09
N GLN A 84 7.50 1.81 7.50
CA GLN A 84 8.10 2.19 8.77
C GLN A 84 7.07 2.45 9.86
N SER A 85 5.94 3.05 9.49
CA SER A 85 4.85 3.30 10.45
C SER A 85 3.51 3.45 9.76
N VAL A 86 2.46 2.99 10.46
CA VAL A 86 1.07 3.12 10.05
C VAL A 86 0.31 3.83 11.17
N LYS A 87 -0.27 5.00 10.88
CA LYS A 87 -1.00 5.82 11.87
C LYS A 87 -2.35 6.25 11.31
N ILE A 88 -3.37 6.25 12.16
CA ILE A 88 -4.68 6.83 11.81
C ILE A 88 -4.73 8.21 12.44
N ARG A 89 -5.05 9.23 11.63
CA ARG A 89 -5.19 10.62 12.06
C ARG A 89 -6.39 11.25 11.36
N THR A 90 -6.87 12.36 11.88
CA THR A 90 -7.83 13.20 11.16
C THR A 90 -7.11 14.01 10.08
N ALA A 91 -7.63 14.02 8.86
CA ALA A 91 -7.14 14.81 7.74
C ALA A 91 -8.31 15.51 7.02
N THR A 92 -7.97 16.53 6.22
CA THR A 92 -8.95 17.26 5.40
C THR A 92 -8.90 16.74 3.97
N SER A 93 -9.96 16.08 3.52
CA SER A 93 -10.15 15.70 2.10
C SER A 93 -10.92 16.80 1.36
N LYS A 94 -10.56 17.04 0.09
CA LYS A 94 -11.27 17.98 -0.78
C LYS A 94 -12.72 17.56 -1.01
N LEU A 95 -12.98 16.26 -1.03
CA LEU A 95 -14.31 15.70 -1.29
C LEU A 95 -15.23 15.73 -0.06
N ARG A 96 -14.66 15.80 1.16
CA ARG A 96 -15.42 15.51 2.40
C ARG A 96 -15.15 16.42 3.59
N GLY A 97 -14.15 17.30 3.53
CA GLY A 97 -13.71 18.06 4.70
C GLY A 97 -12.96 17.18 5.70
N SER A 98 -13.18 17.38 7.00
CA SER A 98 -12.48 16.65 8.07
C SER A 98 -12.95 15.21 8.20
N THR A 99 -12.04 14.24 8.03
CA THR A 99 -12.34 12.80 8.08
C THR A 99 -11.11 12.00 8.54
N GLN A 100 -11.29 10.73 8.88
CA GLN A 100 -10.16 9.85 9.24
C GLN A 100 -9.36 9.48 7.99
N ALA A 101 -8.04 9.56 8.14
CA ALA A 101 -7.07 9.17 7.13
C ALA A 101 -5.99 8.27 7.72
N LEU A 102 -5.53 7.36 6.88
CA LEU A 102 -4.43 6.45 7.13
C LEU A 102 -3.14 7.06 6.59
N TYR A 103 -2.20 7.32 7.48
CA TYR A 103 -0.86 7.79 7.19
C TYR A 103 0.10 6.61 7.19
N ILE A 104 0.80 6.41 6.08
CA ILE A 104 1.79 5.35 5.92
C ILE A 104 3.13 6.02 5.59
N MET A 105 4.09 5.88 6.50
CA MET A 105 5.47 6.29 6.26
C MET A 105 6.25 5.09 5.76
N THR A 106 6.99 5.24 4.68
CA THR A 106 7.80 4.17 4.10
C THR A 106 9.21 4.64 3.81
N LYS A 107 10.11 3.66 3.66
CA LYS A 107 11.45 3.87 3.11
C LYS A 107 11.73 2.77 2.09
N TYR A 108 12.13 3.18 0.89
CA TYR A 108 12.50 2.28 -0.20
C TYR A 108 13.60 2.94 -1.04
N SER A 109 14.63 2.17 -1.40
CA SER A 109 15.78 2.65 -2.19
C SER A 109 16.38 3.97 -1.69
N ASN A 110 16.62 4.08 -0.38
CA ASN A 110 17.08 5.30 0.32
C ASN A 110 16.15 6.53 0.27
N SER A 111 15.02 6.45 -0.42
CA SER A 111 13.99 7.48 -0.42
C SER A 111 12.94 7.19 0.65
N ARG A 112 12.37 8.26 1.22
CA ARG A 112 11.23 8.18 2.13
C ARG A 112 9.98 8.63 1.40
N PHE A 113 8.91 7.86 1.51
CA PHE A 113 7.61 8.24 0.98
C PHE A 113 6.60 8.32 2.11
N GLU A 114 5.59 9.15 1.91
CA GLU A 114 4.43 9.22 2.78
C GLU A 114 3.20 9.07 1.90
N PHE A 115 2.27 8.23 2.33
CA PHE A 115 0.98 8.01 1.68
C PHE A 115 -0.13 8.36 2.65
N ILE A 116 -1.18 9.00 2.14
CA ILE A 116 -2.32 9.44 2.92
C ILE A 116 -3.58 8.93 2.23
N PHE A 117 -4.24 7.95 2.85
CA PHE A 117 -5.48 7.39 2.34
C PHE A 117 -6.66 7.83 3.18
N THR A 118 -7.64 8.47 2.54
CA THR A 118 -8.79 9.04 3.23
C THR A 118 -10.06 8.27 2.89
N SER A 119 -10.83 7.91 3.92
CA SER A 119 -12.15 7.31 3.69
C SER A 119 -13.15 8.35 3.21
N LEU A 120 -13.84 8.04 2.11
CA LEU A 120 -14.97 8.82 1.58
C LEU A 120 -16.31 8.31 2.11
N VAL A 121 -16.36 7.39 3.07
CA VAL A 121 -17.60 6.91 3.70
C VAL A 121 -17.74 7.55 5.09
N LYS A 122 -18.94 8.06 5.43
CA LYS A 122 -19.18 8.61 6.78
C LYS A 122 -19.35 7.43 7.76
N ALA A 123 -18.87 7.59 8.99
CA ALA A 123 -19.13 6.67 10.11
C ALA A 123 -18.56 5.24 10.00
N SER A 124 -17.34 5.08 9.48
CA SER A 124 -16.61 3.80 9.50
C SER A 124 -15.37 3.88 10.42
N PRO A 125 -15.52 3.95 11.75
CA PRO A 125 -14.42 4.26 12.68
C PRO A 125 -13.31 3.19 12.71
N ARG A 126 -13.55 1.99 12.16
CA ARG A 126 -12.63 0.86 12.16
C ARG A 126 -12.06 0.53 10.78
N LEU A 127 -12.31 1.36 9.77
CA LEU A 127 -11.99 1.01 8.39
C LEU A 127 -10.51 0.65 8.18
N PHE A 128 -9.61 1.37 8.85
CA PHE A 128 -8.17 1.16 8.71
C PHE A 128 -7.53 0.30 9.81
N THR A 129 -8.31 -0.23 10.77
CA THR A 129 -7.74 -1.05 11.84
C THR A 129 -7.20 -2.37 11.30
N THR A 130 -7.80 -2.91 10.24
CA THR A 130 -7.29 -4.11 9.56
C THR A 130 -5.87 -3.89 9.05
N VAL A 131 -5.57 -2.75 8.44
CA VAL A 131 -4.22 -2.43 7.95
C VAL A 131 -3.18 -2.46 9.08
N GLN A 132 -3.51 -1.88 10.23
CA GLN A 132 -2.60 -1.89 11.40
C GLN A 132 -2.38 -3.30 11.95
N ALA A 133 -3.45 -4.11 12.02
CA ALA A 133 -3.37 -5.49 12.51
C ALA A 133 -2.54 -6.38 11.58
N VAL A 134 -2.76 -6.28 10.27
CA VAL A 134 -2.02 -7.02 9.25
C VAL A 134 -0.55 -6.61 9.23
N PHE A 135 -0.25 -5.31 9.22
CA PHE A 135 1.13 -4.83 9.27
C PHE A 135 1.88 -5.32 10.52
N ARG A 136 1.23 -5.29 11.69
CA ARG A 136 1.82 -5.85 12.93
C ARG A 136 2.07 -7.35 12.83
N SER A 137 1.15 -8.09 12.22
CA SER A 137 1.28 -9.54 12.00
C SER A 137 2.42 -9.85 11.01
N TYR A 138 2.57 -9.02 9.97
CA TYR A 138 3.70 -9.08 9.06
C TYR A 138 5.02 -8.86 9.83
N GLU A 139 5.18 -7.78 10.57
CA GLU A 139 6.42 -7.48 11.30
C GLU A 139 6.82 -8.59 12.29
N THR A 140 5.86 -9.14 13.03
CA THR A 140 6.10 -10.19 14.04
C THR A 140 6.45 -11.56 13.46
N THR A 141 6.28 -11.75 12.14
CA THR A 141 6.52 -13.03 11.45
C THR A 141 7.72 -12.98 10.49
N LYS A 142 8.58 -11.95 10.56
CA LYS A 142 9.75 -11.81 9.65
C LYS A 142 10.67 -13.03 9.62
N LEU A 143 10.81 -13.74 10.74
CA LEU A 143 11.63 -14.96 10.82
C LEU A 143 11.21 -16.08 9.87
N TYR A 144 9.97 -16.09 9.38
CA TYR A 144 9.51 -17.08 8.40
C TYR A 144 10.04 -16.83 6.97
N ARG A 145 10.63 -15.66 6.70
CA ARG A 145 11.02 -15.23 5.36
C ARG A 145 12.34 -14.48 5.24
N ASP A 146 12.91 -14.05 6.37
CA ASP A 146 14.21 -13.38 6.43
C ASP A 146 15.24 -14.27 7.12
N LEU A 147 16.46 -14.30 6.57
CA LEU A 147 17.60 -14.96 7.19
C LEU A 147 18.09 -14.11 8.37
N LYS A 148 18.13 -14.71 9.57
CA LYS A 148 18.69 -14.07 10.77
C LYS A 148 19.98 -14.77 11.18
N LEU A 149 21.11 -14.07 11.04
CA LEU A 149 22.38 -14.48 11.62
C LEU A 149 22.44 -14.02 13.08
N ARG A 150 23.16 -14.78 13.92
CA ARG A 150 23.31 -14.53 15.36
C ARG A 150 24.52 -13.64 15.63
#